data_AF-A0A8S2YZQ6-F1
#
_entry.id   AF-A0A8S2YZQ6-F1
#
_cell.length_a   1.000
_cell.length_b   1.000
_cell.length_c   1.000
_cell.angle_alpha   90.00
_cell.angle_beta   90.00
_cell.angle_gamma   90.00
#
_symmetry.space_group_name_H-M   'P 1'
#
loop_
_entity.id
_entity.type
_entity.pdbx_description
1 polymer ?
#
loop_
_entity_poly.entity_id
_entity_poly.type
_entity_poly.pdbx_seq_one_letter_code
_entity_poly.pdbx_strand_id
1 'polypeptide(L)'
;DLDFKLNEKQLNNKHIRIGEETRKLLNHLTQQEREKVFEDVKKIYHTTAEYLKKNLPLKNSFLSDVQILHPSYRSVEYSDEIVRIARAVPGLLSEREIDYSRDEWLIYSLDNNIDEKWYIKEKKKDCSGTELIIYHRIDYYWNKVLNITTANGFAKYPTLSKLIKNILIIPHGNADVERGFSINENLVPENRSKLSCLSINGLRSTYDGVKFIGNGSSHKVPINREIIKSIKMSYSLYKKDIQSKKKVSENSEKENIERQQAVEMCKQALQEEDELLLKQKTLQSELHEATSIIADASARLQLAIKQKDNLEIHRSTILIDGGNTKSKAVNEQLSKVTENLIQIQRKRKNNFGQQQQKRQKTLTEESIILN
;
A
#
# COMPACT_ATOMS: atom_id res chain seq x y z
N ASP A 1 -31.04 -12.98 4.89
CA ASP A 1 -29.97 -13.27 5.87
C ASP A 1 -29.97 -14.73 6.26
N LEU A 2 -28.81 -15.40 6.27
CA LEU A 2 -28.71 -16.74 6.86
C LEU A 2 -28.81 -16.62 8.39
N ASP A 3 -29.92 -17.09 8.94
CA ASP A 3 -30.10 -17.35 10.37
C ASP A 3 -29.84 -18.84 10.62
N PHE A 4 -28.65 -19.18 11.09
CA PHE A 4 -28.20 -20.54 11.40
C PHE A 4 -28.52 -20.97 12.84
N LYS A 5 -29.15 -20.10 13.64
CA LYS A 5 -29.57 -20.44 15.01
C LYS A 5 -30.94 -21.13 15.04
N LEU A 6 -31.73 -21.05 13.97
CA LEU A 6 -32.99 -21.77 13.82
C LEU A 6 -32.81 -23.28 13.94
N ASN A 7 -33.61 -23.94 14.78
CA ASN A 7 -33.52 -25.38 15.04
C ASN A 7 -33.68 -26.23 13.76
N GLU A 8 -34.51 -25.80 12.81
CA GLU A 8 -34.73 -26.47 11.53
C GLU A 8 -33.49 -26.48 10.62
N LYS A 9 -32.58 -25.53 10.84
CA LYS A 9 -31.32 -25.40 10.08
C LYS A 9 -30.13 -26.00 10.84
N GLN A 10 -30.36 -26.61 11.99
CA GLN A 10 -29.35 -27.31 12.76
C GLN A 10 -29.42 -28.81 12.50
N LEU A 11 -28.25 -29.45 12.45
CA LEU A 11 -28.18 -30.90 12.39
C LEU A 11 -28.67 -31.50 13.72
N ASN A 12 -29.34 -32.65 13.63
CA ASN A 12 -29.62 -33.48 14.80
C ASN A 12 -28.30 -33.90 15.45
N ASN A 13 -28.26 -34.03 16.78
CA ASN A 13 -27.10 -34.39 17.58
C ASN A 13 -26.35 -35.63 17.03
N LYS A 14 -27.07 -36.59 16.45
CA LYS A 14 -26.48 -37.79 15.81
C LYS A 14 -25.56 -37.47 14.62
N HIS A 15 -25.86 -36.40 13.88
CA HIS A 15 -25.15 -35.99 12.66
C HIS A 15 -24.10 -34.91 12.91
N ILE A 16 -24.07 -34.29 14.09
CA ILE A 16 -23.03 -33.30 14.46
C ILE A 16 -21.67 -34.01 14.58
N ARG A 17 -20.68 -33.52 13.83
CA ARG A 17 -19.32 -34.07 13.84
C ARG A 17 -18.57 -33.60 15.09
N ILE A 18 -18.25 -34.52 16.00
CA ILE A 18 -17.52 -34.23 17.25
C ILE A 18 -16.24 -35.06 17.40
N GLY A 19 -15.89 -35.85 16.37
CA GLY A 19 -14.83 -36.85 16.42
C GLY A 19 -15.30 -38.20 16.98
N GLU A 20 -14.62 -39.27 16.60
CA GLU A 20 -15.00 -40.64 16.96
C GLU A 20 -14.75 -40.93 18.45
N GLU A 21 -13.61 -40.49 18.98
CA GLU A 21 -13.23 -40.68 20.38
C GLU A 21 -14.16 -39.93 21.34
N THR A 22 -14.49 -38.67 21.04
CA THR A 22 -15.48 -37.90 21.81
C THR A 22 -16.84 -38.59 21.83
N ARG A 23 -17.24 -39.20 20.71
CA ARG A 23 -18.52 -39.90 20.61
C ARG A 23 -18.54 -41.19 21.43
N LYS A 24 -17.42 -41.91 21.52
CA LYS A 24 -17.27 -43.08 22.41
C LYS A 24 -17.39 -42.66 23.88
N LEU A 25 -16.69 -41.59 24.27
CA LEU A 25 -16.74 -41.04 25.64
C LEU A 25 -18.14 -40.60 26.05
N LEU A 26 -18.91 -40.02 25.12
CA LEU A 26 -20.29 -39.60 25.39
C LEU A 26 -21.22 -40.76 25.75
N ASN A 27 -20.95 -42.00 25.32
CA ASN A 27 -21.80 -43.15 25.65
C ASN A 27 -21.76 -43.52 27.14
N HIS A 28 -20.72 -43.10 27.86
CA HIS A 28 -20.59 -43.33 29.31
C HIS A 28 -21.30 -42.27 30.17
N LEU A 29 -21.82 -41.20 29.55
CA LEU A 29 -22.49 -40.10 30.23
C LEU A 29 -24.01 -40.32 30.31
N THR A 30 -24.63 -39.70 31.30
CA THR A 30 -26.09 -39.68 31.43
C THR A 30 -26.73 -38.90 30.27
N GLN A 31 -28.03 -39.09 30.06
CA GLN A 31 -28.75 -38.38 29.00
C GLN A 31 -28.67 -36.85 29.15
N GLN A 32 -28.83 -36.33 30.37
CA GLN A 32 -28.77 -34.89 30.64
C GLN A 32 -27.37 -34.30 30.37
N GLU A 33 -26.31 -35.01 30.77
CA GLU A 33 -24.93 -34.58 30.51
C GLU A 33 -24.61 -34.58 29.01
N ARG A 34 -25.07 -35.60 28.27
CA ARG A 34 -24.93 -35.64 26.81
C ARG A 34 -25.63 -34.47 26.13
N GLU A 35 -26.87 -34.16 26.54
CA GLU A 35 -27.63 -33.05 25.98
C GLU A 35 -26.90 -31.71 26.20
N LYS A 36 -26.35 -31.50 27.40
CA LYS A 36 -25.55 -30.31 27.71
C LYS A 36 -24.29 -30.21 26.86
N VAL A 37 -23.55 -31.30 26.67
CA VAL A 37 -22.37 -31.32 25.79
C VAL A 37 -22.74 -30.96 24.35
N PHE A 38 -23.85 -31.50 23.82
CA PHE A 38 -24.30 -31.15 22.47
C PHE A 38 -24.76 -29.69 22.36
N GLU A 39 -25.34 -29.11 23.42
CA GLU A 39 -25.66 -27.69 23.47
C GLU A 39 -24.39 -26.83 23.37
N ASP A 40 -23.34 -27.18 24.12
CA ASP A 40 -22.07 -26.44 24.10
C ASP A 40 -21.34 -26.61 22.76
N VAL A 41 -21.38 -27.81 22.15
CA VAL A 41 -20.88 -28.04 20.80
C VAL A 41 -21.63 -27.17 19.78
N LYS A 42 -22.97 -27.07 19.89
CA LYS A 42 -23.76 -26.18 19.02
C LYS A 42 -23.36 -24.72 19.19
N LYS A 43 -23.09 -24.26 20.42
CA LYS A 43 -22.58 -22.90 20.68
C LYS A 43 -21.26 -22.66 19.96
N ILE A 44 -20.32 -23.61 20.00
CA ILE A 44 -19.04 -23.50 19.25
C ILE A 44 -19.28 -23.31 17.75
N TYR A 45 -20.18 -24.12 17.17
CA TYR A 45 -20.54 -24.00 15.77
C TYR A 45 -21.24 -22.68 15.45
N HIS A 46 -22.12 -22.18 16.34
CA HIS A 46 -22.75 -20.87 16.19
C HIS A 46 -21.71 -19.75 16.20
N THR A 47 -20.78 -19.73 17.15
CA THR A 47 -19.72 -18.72 17.21
C THR A 47 -18.83 -18.77 15.97
N THR A 48 -18.49 -19.98 15.51
CA THR A 48 -17.71 -20.17 14.29
C THR A 48 -18.48 -19.67 13.06
N ALA A 49 -19.78 -19.98 12.96
CA ALA A 49 -20.64 -19.51 11.88
C ALA A 49 -20.82 -17.98 11.90
N GLU A 50 -20.94 -17.36 13.06
CA GLU A 50 -20.95 -15.89 13.22
C GLU A 50 -19.64 -15.28 12.71
N TYR A 51 -18.51 -15.85 13.11
CA TYR A 51 -17.20 -15.42 12.65
C TYR A 51 -17.08 -15.55 11.13
N LEU A 52 -17.44 -16.71 10.56
CA LEU A 52 -17.39 -16.93 9.12
C LEU A 52 -18.34 -16.00 8.37
N LYS A 53 -19.58 -15.81 8.84
CA LYS A 53 -20.54 -14.88 8.22
C LYS A 53 -20.01 -13.44 8.20
N LYS A 54 -19.27 -13.03 9.23
CA LYS A 54 -18.67 -11.69 9.32
C LYS A 54 -17.46 -11.53 8.40
N ASN A 55 -16.62 -12.55 8.27
CA ASN A 55 -15.33 -12.44 7.60
C ASN A 55 -15.31 -12.98 6.16
N LEU A 56 -16.23 -13.87 5.80
CA LEU A 56 -16.34 -14.36 4.44
C LEU A 56 -17.05 -13.35 3.53
N PRO A 57 -16.61 -13.20 2.27
CA PRO A 57 -17.21 -12.29 1.31
C PRO A 57 -18.52 -12.85 0.71
N LEU A 58 -19.46 -13.28 1.56
CA LEU A 58 -20.71 -13.95 1.15
C LEU A 58 -21.64 -13.07 0.30
N LYS A 59 -21.47 -11.74 0.37
CA LYS A 59 -22.24 -10.75 -0.40
C LYS A 59 -21.50 -10.27 -1.66
N ASN A 60 -20.32 -10.82 -1.95
CA ASN A 60 -19.54 -10.41 -3.11
C ASN A 60 -20.20 -10.95 -4.38
N SER A 61 -20.72 -10.04 -5.21
CA SER A 61 -21.41 -10.38 -6.45
C SER A 61 -20.50 -11.10 -7.45
N PHE A 62 -19.24 -10.68 -7.57
CA PHE A 62 -18.28 -11.33 -8.46
C PHE A 62 -18.03 -12.78 -8.06
N LEU A 63 -17.82 -13.07 -6.76
CA LEU A 63 -17.64 -14.44 -6.29
C LEU A 63 -18.89 -15.29 -6.48
N SER A 64 -20.08 -14.69 -6.34
CA SER A 64 -21.34 -15.35 -6.65
C SER A 64 -21.42 -15.71 -8.13
N ASP A 65 -21.08 -14.78 -9.02
CA ASP A 65 -21.10 -15.01 -10.46
C ASP A 65 -20.09 -16.10 -10.86
N VAL A 66 -18.88 -16.10 -10.29
CA VAL A 66 -17.84 -17.11 -10.58
C VAL A 66 -18.26 -18.55 -10.23
N GLN A 67 -19.27 -18.76 -9.36
CA GLN A 67 -19.78 -20.10 -9.04
C GLN A 67 -20.32 -20.84 -10.26
N ILE A 68 -20.77 -20.11 -11.30
CA ILE A 68 -21.29 -20.71 -12.53
C ILE A 68 -20.25 -21.58 -13.25
N LEU A 69 -18.96 -21.36 -12.97
CA LEU A 69 -17.88 -22.16 -13.56
C LEU A 69 -17.91 -23.62 -13.06
N HIS A 70 -18.65 -23.92 -11.99
CA HIS A 70 -18.82 -25.30 -11.55
C HIS A 70 -19.74 -26.06 -12.55
N PRO A 71 -19.39 -27.30 -12.93
CA PRO A 71 -20.13 -28.07 -13.96
C PRO A 71 -21.64 -28.23 -13.71
N SER A 72 -22.08 -28.20 -12.45
CA SER A 72 -23.51 -28.27 -12.09
C SER A 72 -24.33 -27.06 -12.55
N TYR A 73 -23.69 -25.92 -12.83
CA TYR A 73 -24.33 -24.69 -13.29
C TYR A 73 -24.18 -24.49 -14.79
N ARG A 74 -23.89 -25.58 -15.52
CA ARG A 74 -23.87 -25.54 -16.98
C ARG A 74 -25.30 -25.37 -17.51
N SER A 75 -25.71 -24.12 -17.69
CA SER A 75 -27.04 -23.73 -18.17
C SER A 75 -26.97 -22.45 -18.99
N VAL A 76 -27.93 -22.31 -19.89
CA VAL A 76 -28.14 -21.12 -20.73
C VAL A 76 -28.47 -19.89 -19.87
N GLU A 77 -29.12 -20.10 -18.73
CA GLU A 77 -29.59 -19.05 -17.83
C GLU A 77 -28.45 -18.18 -17.27
N TYR A 78 -27.21 -18.70 -17.25
CA TYR A 78 -26.06 -18.04 -16.65
C TYR A 78 -25.24 -17.19 -17.64
N SER A 79 -25.80 -16.86 -18.80
CA SER A 79 -25.13 -16.06 -19.84
C SER A 79 -24.90 -14.60 -19.43
N ASP A 80 -25.59 -14.11 -18.42
CA ASP A 80 -25.43 -12.74 -17.95
C ASP A 80 -24.31 -12.66 -16.90
N GLU A 81 -24.20 -13.68 -16.05
CA GLU A 81 -23.16 -13.88 -15.06
C GLU A 81 -21.79 -13.91 -15.75
N ILE A 82 -21.64 -14.65 -16.86
CA ILE A 82 -20.37 -14.71 -17.60
C ILE A 82 -19.96 -13.33 -18.14
N VAL A 83 -20.93 -12.52 -18.59
CA VAL A 83 -20.69 -11.15 -19.06
C VAL A 83 -20.30 -10.24 -17.89
N ARG A 84 -20.95 -10.38 -16.72
CA ARG A 84 -20.59 -9.64 -15.51
C ARG A 84 -19.18 -9.97 -15.05
N ILE A 85 -18.80 -11.25 -15.08
CA ILE A 85 -17.43 -11.70 -14.80
C ILE A 85 -16.44 -11.08 -15.79
N ALA A 86 -16.73 -11.14 -17.09
CA ALA A 86 -15.88 -10.59 -18.14
C ALA A 86 -15.62 -9.08 -17.95
N ARG A 87 -16.66 -8.32 -17.59
CA ARG A 87 -16.58 -6.88 -17.29
C ARG A 87 -15.83 -6.58 -15.98
N ALA A 88 -15.89 -7.49 -15.01
CA ALA A 88 -15.22 -7.33 -13.72
C ALA A 88 -13.69 -7.51 -13.80
N VAL A 89 -13.15 -8.07 -14.88
CA VAL A 89 -11.71 -8.25 -15.08
C VAL A 89 -11.19 -7.23 -16.12
N PRO A 90 -10.77 -6.02 -15.70
CA PRO A 90 -10.43 -4.94 -16.61
C PRO A 90 -9.20 -5.27 -17.46
N GLY A 91 -9.24 -4.89 -18.73
CA GLY A 91 -8.12 -5.06 -19.67
C GLY A 91 -7.93 -6.50 -20.20
N LEU A 92 -8.73 -7.47 -19.73
CA LEU A 92 -8.63 -8.84 -20.22
C LEU A 92 -9.29 -9.01 -21.59
N LEU A 93 -10.53 -8.55 -21.75
CA LEU A 93 -11.33 -8.66 -22.97
C LEU A 93 -11.73 -7.26 -23.48
N SER A 94 -11.72 -7.08 -24.79
CA SER A 94 -12.33 -5.94 -25.47
C SER A 94 -13.87 -6.01 -25.43
N GLU A 95 -14.55 -4.89 -25.71
CA GLU A 95 -16.04 -4.86 -25.71
C GLU A 95 -16.65 -5.91 -26.64
N ARG A 96 -16.06 -6.14 -27.82
CA ARG A 96 -16.51 -7.18 -28.76
C ARG A 96 -16.27 -8.60 -28.22
N GLU A 97 -15.13 -8.83 -27.58
CA GLU A 97 -14.83 -10.12 -26.95
C GLU A 97 -15.78 -10.42 -25.79
N ILE A 98 -16.29 -9.40 -25.09
CA ILE A 98 -17.29 -9.60 -24.04
C ILE A 98 -18.59 -10.16 -24.63
N ASP A 99 -19.06 -9.63 -25.75
CA ASP A 99 -20.24 -10.17 -26.42
C ASP A 99 -19.99 -11.60 -26.92
N TYR A 100 -18.82 -11.88 -27.50
CA TYR A 100 -18.44 -13.24 -27.91
C TYR A 100 -18.37 -14.22 -26.73
N SER A 101 -17.99 -13.76 -25.53
CA SER A 101 -17.98 -14.62 -24.33
C SER A 101 -19.38 -15.11 -23.97
N ARG A 102 -20.42 -14.30 -24.20
CA ARG A 102 -21.82 -14.67 -24.00
C ARG A 102 -22.25 -15.74 -25.01
N ASP A 103 -21.93 -15.53 -26.28
CA ASP A 103 -22.26 -16.46 -27.36
C ASP A 103 -21.56 -17.81 -27.17
N GLU A 104 -20.26 -17.78 -26.82
CA GLU A 104 -19.48 -18.98 -26.53
C GLU A 104 -20.04 -19.73 -25.30
N TRP A 105 -20.50 -19.01 -24.27
CA TRP A 105 -21.15 -19.63 -23.11
C TRP A 105 -22.44 -20.36 -23.50
N LEU A 106 -23.28 -19.75 -24.34
CA LEU A 106 -24.48 -20.38 -24.86
C LEU A 106 -24.15 -21.67 -25.60
N ILE A 107 -23.17 -21.63 -26.50
CA ILE A 107 -22.70 -22.81 -27.25
C ILE A 107 -22.16 -23.88 -26.30
N TYR A 108 -21.35 -23.48 -25.30
CA TYR A 108 -20.84 -24.38 -24.27
C TYR A 108 -21.96 -25.04 -23.46
N SER A 109 -22.99 -24.28 -23.07
CA SER A 109 -24.11 -24.79 -22.27
C SER A 109 -24.91 -25.88 -22.99
N LEU A 110 -24.97 -25.82 -24.32
CA LEU A 110 -25.71 -26.76 -25.18
C LEU A 110 -24.82 -27.87 -25.81
N ASP A 111 -23.52 -27.87 -25.57
CA ASP A 111 -22.59 -28.80 -26.24
C ASP A 111 -22.66 -30.25 -25.72
N ASN A 112 -23.40 -31.12 -26.43
CA ASN A 112 -23.52 -32.53 -26.06
C ASN A 112 -22.21 -33.34 -26.13
N ASN A 113 -21.11 -32.78 -26.65
CA ASN A 113 -19.81 -33.46 -26.71
C ASN A 113 -19.06 -33.50 -25.37
N ILE A 114 -19.55 -32.80 -24.34
CA ILE A 114 -18.91 -32.76 -23.02
C ILE A 114 -19.34 -33.98 -22.21
N ASP A 115 -18.39 -34.90 -21.98
CA ASP A 115 -18.60 -36.16 -21.27
C ASP A 115 -18.76 -35.94 -19.75
N GLU A 116 -19.72 -36.65 -19.15
CA GLU A 116 -19.96 -36.69 -17.69
C GLU A 116 -18.69 -37.05 -16.90
N LYS A 117 -17.83 -37.91 -17.48
CA LYS A 117 -16.55 -38.34 -16.89
C LYS A 117 -15.54 -37.21 -16.75
N TRP A 118 -15.71 -36.09 -17.45
CA TRP A 118 -14.77 -34.96 -17.33
C TRP A 118 -14.97 -34.20 -16.04
N TYR A 119 -16.17 -34.23 -15.47
CA TYR A 119 -16.49 -33.54 -14.23
C TYR A 119 -16.86 -34.47 -13.08
N ILE A 120 -17.34 -35.69 -13.31
CA ILE A 120 -17.60 -36.67 -12.26
C ILE A 120 -16.42 -37.61 -12.10
N LYS A 121 -15.79 -37.57 -10.92
CA LYS A 121 -14.69 -38.47 -10.54
C LYS A 121 -15.21 -39.79 -10.00
N GLU A 122 -16.20 -39.74 -9.12
CA GLU A 122 -16.75 -40.92 -8.46
C GLU A 122 -18.16 -40.63 -7.94
N LYS A 123 -19.05 -41.63 -7.98
CA LYS A 123 -20.37 -41.57 -7.34
C LYS A 123 -20.35 -42.55 -6.16
N LYS A 124 -20.52 -42.04 -4.94
CA LYS A 124 -20.60 -42.84 -3.71
C LYS A 124 -22.02 -42.83 -3.18
N LYS A 125 -22.38 -43.82 -2.37
CA LYS A 125 -23.58 -43.73 -1.52
C LYS A 125 -23.14 -43.42 -0.11
N ASP A 126 -23.82 -42.48 0.52
CA ASP A 126 -23.60 -42.19 1.94
C ASP A 126 -24.27 -43.25 2.84
N CYS A 127 -24.14 -43.07 4.16
CA CYS A 127 -24.71 -43.97 5.16
C CYS A 127 -26.26 -43.99 5.14
N SER A 128 -26.87 -42.98 4.52
CA SER A 128 -28.32 -42.80 4.34
C SER A 128 -28.83 -43.29 2.98
N GLY A 129 -27.95 -43.82 2.12
CA GLY A 129 -28.29 -44.27 0.77
C GLY A 129 -28.41 -43.15 -0.27
N THR A 130 -28.09 -41.90 0.08
CA THR A 130 -28.07 -40.76 -0.83
C THR A 130 -26.81 -40.80 -1.70
N GLU A 131 -26.98 -40.55 -3.00
CA GLU A 131 -25.88 -40.52 -3.95
C GLU A 131 -25.06 -39.23 -3.79
N LEU A 132 -23.79 -39.39 -3.42
CA LEU A 132 -22.79 -38.34 -3.29
C LEU A 132 -21.91 -38.33 -4.54
N ILE A 133 -21.99 -37.26 -5.30
CA ILE A 133 -21.15 -37.04 -6.48
C ILE A 133 -19.85 -36.37 -6.05
N ILE A 134 -18.72 -37.03 -6.32
CA ILE A 134 -17.38 -36.47 -6.17
C ILE A 134 -16.95 -35.94 -7.52
N TYR A 135 -16.77 -34.61 -7.61
CA TYR A 135 -16.32 -33.97 -8.83
C TYR A 135 -14.80 -34.03 -9.01
N HIS A 136 -14.34 -33.96 -10.25
CA HIS A 136 -12.95 -33.62 -10.54
C HIS A 136 -12.65 -32.18 -10.11
N ARG A 137 -11.36 -31.84 -9.96
CA ARG A 137 -10.96 -30.45 -9.76
C ARG A 137 -11.45 -29.60 -10.94
N ILE A 138 -11.85 -28.37 -10.64
CA ILE A 138 -12.44 -27.46 -11.63
C ILE A 138 -11.50 -27.13 -12.80
N ASP A 139 -10.19 -27.02 -12.52
CA ASP A 139 -9.14 -26.80 -13.51
C ASP A 139 -8.98 -27.98 -14.47
N TYR A 140 -9.10 -29.21 -13.96
CA TYR A 140 -9.09 -30.41 -14.79
C TYR A 140 -10.26 -30.45 -15.77
N TYR A 141 -11.47 -30.15 -15.28
CA TYR A 141 -12.67 -30.10 -16.12
C TYR A 141 -12.53 -29.05 -17.23
N TRP A 142 -12.24 -27.81 -16.86
CA TRP A 142 -12.10 -26.73 -17.85
C TRP A 142 -10.95 -26.97 -18.80
N ASN A 143 -9.85 -27.59 -18.37
CA ASN A 143 -8.79 -27.98 -19.31
C ASN A 143 -9.28 -28.95 -20.39
N LYS A 144 -10.23 -29.86 -20.10
CA LYS A 144 -10.82 -30.72 -21.13
C LYS A 144 -11.74 -29.94 -22.06
N VAL A 145 -12.62 -29.11 -21.52
CA VAL A 145 -13.57 -28.29 -22.30
C VAL A 145 -12.85 -27.31 -23.22
N LEU A 146 -11.85 -26.59 -22.70
CA LEU A 146 -11.13 -25.55 -23.43
C LEU A 146 -10.16 -26.11 -24.50
N ASN A 147 -9.88 -27.42 -24.48
CA ASN A 147 -9.11 -28.10 -25.51
C ASN A 147 -9.98 -28.68 -26.64
N ILE A 148 -11.31 -28.48 -26.61
CA ILE A 148 -12.17 -28.84 -27.73
C ILE A 148 -11.84 -27.94 -28.92
N THR A 149 -11.59 -28.56 -30.07
CA THR A 149 -11.34 -27.87 -31.35
C THR A 149 -12.51 -28.06 -32.30
N THR A 150 -12.71 -27.07 -33.17
CA THR A 150 -13.58 -27.16 -34.34
C THR A 150 -12.99 -28.12 -35.38
N ALA A 151 -13.77 -28.49 -36.39
CA ALA A 151 -13.31 -29.35 -37.50
C ALA A 151 -12.07 -28.79 -38.22
N ASN A 152 -11.89 -27.47 -38.19
CA ASN A 152 -10.77 -26.77 -38.81
C ASN A 152 -9.53 -26.67 -37.90
N GLY A 153 -9.55 -27.30 -36.72
CA GLY A 153 -8.43 -27.32 -35.77
C GLY A 153 -8.32 -26.07 -34.88
N PHE A 154 -9.19 -25.07 -35.04
CA PHE A 154 -9.22 -23.89 -34.16
C PHE A 154 -9.91 -24.21 -32.84
N ALA A 155 -9.48 -23.55 -31.75
CA ALA A 155 -10.15 -23.64 -30.45
C ALA A 155 -11.64 -23.29 -30.58
N LYS A 156 -12.51 -24.13 -30.00
CA LYS A 156 -13.96 -23.95 -30.07
C LYS A 156 -14.44 -22.78 -29.20
N TYR A 157 -13.74 -22.51 -28.10
CA TYR A 157 -14.08 -21.49 -27.11
C TYR A 157 -12.89 -20.56 -26.82
N PRO A 158 -12.41 -19.78 -27.81
CA PRO A 158 -11.20 -18.97 -27.65
C PRO A 158 -11.36 -17.87 -26.58
N THR A 159 -12.50 -17.19 -26.58
CA THR A 159 -12.77 -16.06 -25.67
C THR A 159 -13.00 -16.56 -24.25
N LEU A 160 -13.82 -17.60 -24.11
CA LEU A 160 -14.10 -18.24 -22.83
C LEU A 160 -12.85 -18.90 -22.25
N SER A 161 -11.98 -19.48 -23.09
CA SER A 161 -10.66 -19.99 -22.66
C SER A 161 -9.81 -18.89 -22.03
N LYS A 162 -9.73 -17.73 -22.66
CA LYS A 162 -8.98 -16.58 -22.16
C LYS A 162 -9.56 -16.11 -20.81
N LEU A 163 -10.88 -15.99 -20.70
CA LEU A 163 -11.55 -15.56 -19.49
C LEU A 163 -11.35 -16.55 -18.32
N ILE A 164 -11.70 -17.82 -18.53
CA ILE A 164 -11.72 -18.84 -17.48
C ILE A 164 -10.32 -19.13 -16.95
N LYS A 165 -9.31 -19.22 -17.83
CA LYS A 165 -7.92 -19.43 -17.38
C LYS A 165 -7.47 -18.32 -16.43
N ASN A 166 -7.83 -17.06 -16.71
CA ASN A 166 -7.47 -15.92 -15.86
C ASN A 166 -8.25 -15.89 -14.54
N ILE A 167 -9.48 -16.39 -14.50
CA ILE A 167 -10.24 -16.50 -13.25
C ILE A 167 -9.68 -17.62 -12.37
N LEU A 168 -9.35 -18.78 -12.97
CA LEU A 168 -8.89 -19.95 -12.23
C LEU A 168 -7.48 -19.79 -11.64
N ILE A 169 -6.68 -18.81 -12.09
CA ILE A 169 -5.38 -18.47 -11.47
C ILE A 169 -5.52 -17.51 -10.28
N ILE A 170 -6.71 -16.97 -10.02
CA ILE A 170 -6.91 -16.09 -8.86
C ILE A 170 -6.73 -16.94 -7.58
N PRO A 171 -5.81 -16.57 -6.68
CA PRO A 171 -5.60 -17.30 -5.44
C PRO A 171 -6.86 -17.21 -4.58
N HIS A 172 -7.38 -18.36 -4.14
CA HIS A 172 -8.64 -18.49 -3.40
C HIS A 172 -8.43 -18.59 -1.88
N GLY A 173 -7.23 -18.26 -1.40
CA GLY A 173 -6.91 -18.23 0.02
C GLY A 173 -5.41 -18.04 0.29
N ASN A 174 -5.07 -17.96 1.57
CA ASN A 174 -3.68 -17.73 2.01
C ASN A 174 -2.80 -18.98 1.94
N ALA A 175 -3.37 -20.17 1.68
CA ALA A 175 -2.64 -21.43 1.71
C ALA A 175 -1.43 -21.46 0.75
N ASP A 176 -1.53 -20.83 -0.43
CA ASP A 176 -0.40 -20.77 -1.36
C ASP A 176 0.70 -19.81 -0.87
N VAL A 177 0.33 -18.72 -0.19
CA VAL A 177 1.27 -17.79 0.46
C VAL A 177 1.96 -18.47 1.64
N GLU A 178 1.21 -19.17 2.48
CA GLU A 178 1.74 -19.94 3.62
C GLU A 178 2.69 -21.05 3.15
N ARG A 179 2.33 -21.78 2.09
CA ARG A 179 3.24 -22.74 1.44
C ARG A 179 4.50 -22.03 0.92
N GLY A 180 4.36 -20.82 0.40
CA GLY A 180 5.47 -19.95 0.01
C GLY A 180 6.43 -19.71 1.18
N PHE A 181 5.91 -19.33 2.35
CA PHE A 181 6.71 -19.12 3.57
C PHE A 181 7.41 -20.40 4.05
N SER A 182 6.73 -21.54 4.07
CA SER A 182 7.34 -22.82 4.47
C SER A 182 8.51 -23.21 3.54
N ILE A 183 8.39 -22.95 2.24
CA ILE A 183 9.49 -23.19 1.30
C ILE A 183 10.63 -22.18 1.52
N ASN A 184 10.32 -20.93 1.84
CA ASN A 184 11.33 -19.92 2.12
C ASN A 184 12.13 -20.26 3.39
N GLU A 185 11.46 -20.77 4.42
CA GLU A 185 12.09 -21.30 5.64
C GLU A 185 13.07 -22.44 5.32
N ASN A 186 12.68 -23.37 4.43
CA ASN A 186 13.56 -24.43 3.96
C ASN A 186 14.73 -23.94 3.09
N LEU A 187 14.54 -22.87 2.30
CA LEU A 187 15.55 -22.31 1.40
C LEU A 187 16.54 -21.37 2.12
N VAL A 188 16.10 -20.71 3.19
CA VAL A 188 16.87 -19.74 3.97
C VAL A 188 17.12 -20.32 5.37
N PRO A 189 18.19 -21.12 5.54
CA PRO A 189 18.54 -21.67 6.85
C PRO A 189 18.83 -20.54 7.85
N GLU A 190 18.64 -20.81 9.16
CA GLU A 190 18.75 -19.80 10.23
C GLU A 190 20.09 -19.05 10.26
N ASN A 191 21.17 -19.71 9.82
CA ASN A 191 22.51 -19.13 9.70
C ASN A 191 22.67 -18.14 8.51
N ARG A 192 21.64 -17.96 7.67
CA ARG A 192 21.59 -17.06 6.52
C ARG A 192 20.48 -15.99 6.63
N SER A 193 20.14 -15.57 7.84
CA SER A 193 19.13 -14.55 8.12
C SER A 193 19.42 -13.15 7.53
N LYS A 194 20.65 -12.89 7.04
CA LYS A 194 21.06 -11.61 6.42
C LYS A 194 20.92 -11.56 4.90
N LEU A 195 20.20 -12.50 4.28
CA LEU A 195 19.98 -12.46 2.83
C LEU A 195 19.06 -11.28 2.45
N SER A 196 19.42 -10.57 1.38
CA SER A 196 18.57 -9.53 0.81
C SER A 196 17.36 -10.15 0.08
N CYS A 197 16.27 -9.38 -0.05
CA CYS A 197 15.09 -9.82 -0.80
C CYS A 197 15.44 -10.26 -2.24
N LEU A 198 16.38 -9.58 -2.90
CA LEU A 198 16.87 -9.97 -4.23
C LEU A 198 17.49 -11.37 -4.24
N SER A 199 18.25 -11.71 -3.20
CA SER A 199 18.88 -13.02 -3.08
C SER A 199 17.84 -14.11 -2.82
N ILE A 200 16.85 -13.83 -1.98
CA ILE A 200 15.72 -14.74 -1.71
C ILE A 200 14.93 -14.97 -3.01
N ASN A 201 14.61 -13.90 -3.75
CA ASN A 201 13.93 -14.00 -5.04
C ASN A 201 14.74 -14.83 -6.04
N GLY A 202 16.06 -14.64 -6.14
CA GLY A 202 16.92 -15.43 -7.02
C GLY A 202 16.94 -16.92 -6.65
N LEU A 203 17.05 -17.25 -5.36
CA LEU A 203 16.94 -18.62 -4.86
C LEU A 203 15.58 -19.23 -5.18
N ARG A 204 14.52 -18.45 -4.97
CA ARG A 204 13.14 -18.87 -5.20
C ARG A 204 12.87 -19.15 -6.68
N SER A 205 13.27 -18.25 -7.57
CA SER A 205 13.15 -18.43 -9.01
C SER A 205 13.91 -19.68 -9.49
N THR A 206 15.07 -19.96 -8.91
CA THR A 206 15.84 -21.16 -9.24
C THR A 206 15.11 -22.43 -8.77
N TYR A 207 14.61 -22.43 -7.53
CA TYR A 207 13.84 -23.54 -6.97
C TYR A 207 12.58 -23.83 -7.78
N ASP A 208 11.78 -22.80 -8.06
CA ASP A 208 10.54 -22.93 -8.83
C ASP A 208 10.82 -23.36 -10.27
N GLY A 209 11.91 -22.87 -10.89
CA GLY A 209 12.37 -23.31 -12.20
C GLY A 209 12.73 -24.80 -12.25
N VAL A 210 13.48 -25.30 -11.26
CA VAL A 210 13.81 -26.73 -11.16
C VAL A 210 12.54 -27.56 -10.91
N LYS A 211 11.64 -27.07 -10.07
CA LYS A 211 10.38 -27.76 -9.76
C LYS A 211 9.48 -27.86 -10.99
N PHE A 212 9.32 -26.77 -11.74
CA PHE A 212 8.42 -26.70 -12.88
C PHE A 212 9.01 -27.36 -14.13
N ILE A 213 10.26 -27.03 -14.49
CA ILE A 213 10.89 -27.50 -15.73
C ILE A 213 11.48 -28.90 -15.55
N GLY A 214 12.16 -29.14 -14.43
CA GLY A 214 12.81 -30.41 -14.11
C GLY A 214 11.90 -31.43 -13.45
N ASN A 215 10.60 -31.12 -13.27
CA ASN A 215 9.64 -31.92 -12.50
C ASN A 215 10.19 -32.30 -11.11
N GLY A 216 10.86 -31.35 -10.45
CA GLY A 216 11.50 -31.54 -9.13
C GLY A 216 12.92 -32.11 -9.17
N SER A 217 13.47 -32.39 -10.35
CA SER A 217 14.83 -32.92 -10.52
C SER A 217 15.73 -31.98 -11.30
N SER A 218 16.85 -31.56 -10.71
CA SER A 218 17.80 -30.62 -11.33
C SER A 218 18.41 -31.15 -12.64
N HIS A 219 18.72 -32.44 -12.71
CA HIS A 219 19.31 -33.06 -13.90
C HIS A 219 18.38 -33.12 -15.12
N LYS A 220 17.07 -32.91 -14.93
CA LYS A 220 16.08 -32.88 -16.02
C LYS A 220 15.89 -31.48 -16.60
N VAL A 221 16.47 -30.45 -15.99
CA VAL A 221 16.36 -29.08 -16.48
C VAL A 221 17.28 -28.92 -17.70
N PRO A 222 16.74 -28.67 -18.91
CA PRO A 222 17.57 -28.49 -20.09
C PRO A 222 18.33 -27.16 -20.00
N ILE A 223 19.64 -27.21 -20.21
CA ILE A 223 20.48 -26.02 -20.22
C ILE A 223 20.39 -25.39 -21.61
N ASN A 224 19.59 -24.32 -21.72
CA ASN A 224 19.44 -23.58 -22.98
C ASN A 224 20.54 -22.48 -23.11
N ARG A 225 20.66 -21.90 -24.31
CA ARG A 225 21.64 -20.83 -24.60
C ARG A 225 21.43 -19.58 -23.73
N GLU A 226 20.19 -19.29 -23.36
CA GLU A 226 19.83 -18.13 -22.56
C GLU A 226 20.34 -18.25 -21.13
N ILE A 227 20.19 -19.41 -20.49
CA ILE A 227 20.74 -19.71 -19.17
C ILE A 227 22.26 -19.54 -19.19
N ILE A 228 22.93 -20.09 -20.21
CA ILE A 228 24.39 -19.94 -20.37
C ILE A 228 24.78 -18.46 -20.49
N LYS A 229 24.05 -17.68 -21.28
CA LYS A 229 24.28 -16.24 -21.43
C LYS A 229 24.09 -15.50 -20.10
N SER A 230 23.01 -15.79 -19.36
CA SER A 230 22.71 -15.19 -18.07
C SER A 230 23.79 -15.49 -17.03
N ILE A 231 24.30 -16.74 -16.98
CA ILE A 231 25.41 -17.12 -16.10
C ILE A 231 26.67 -16.32 -16.45
N LYS A 232 27.03 -16.23 -17.74
CA LYS A 232 28.19 -15.46 -18.19
C LYS A 232 28.08 -13.97 -17.85
N MET A 233 26.88 -13.41 -17.88
CA MET A 233 26.63 -11.99 -17.56
C MET A 233 26.52 -11.70 -16.06
N SER A 234 26.28 -12.72 -15.22
CA SER A 234 25.99 -12.56 -13.79
C SER A 234 27.02 -11.72 -13.04
N TYR A 235 28.32 -11.97 -13.26
CA TYR A 235 29.40 -11.21 -12.62
C TYR A 235 29.42 -9.74 -13.05
N SER A 236 29.24 -9.47 -14.34
CA SER A 236 29.18 -8.09 -14.84
C SER A 236 27.98 -7.34 -14.29
N LEU A 237 26.82 -8.00 -14.18
CA LEU A 237 25.61 -7.42 -13.60
C LEU A 237 25.80 -7.14 -12.10
N TYR A 238 26.39 -8.07 -11.37
CA TYR A 238 26.72 -7.89 -9.95
C TYR A 238 27.67 -6.71 -9.73
N LYS A 239 28.73 -6.59 -10.55
CA LYS A 239 29.66 -5.46 -10.48
C LYS A 239 28.97 -4.12 -10.76
N LYS A 240 28.05 -4.09 -11.73
CA LYS A 240 27.23 -2.92 -12.04
C LYS A 240 26.32 -2.54 -10.87
N ASP A 241 25.67 -3.52 -10.23
CA ASP A 241 24.82 -3.31 -9.05
C ASP A 241 25.59 -2.76 -7.85
N ILE A 242 26.79 -3.27 -7.57
CA ILE A 242 27.67 -2.70 -6.52
C ILE A 242 28.00 -1.24 -6.84
N GLN A 243 28.34 -0.93 -8.10
CA GLN A 243 28.69 0.44 -8.49
C GLN A 243 27.49 1.38 -8.36
N SER A 244 26.29 0.96 -8.74
CA SER A 244 25.09 1.77 -8.53
C SER A 244 24.81 1.98 -7.04
N LYS A 245 24.95 0.95 -6.20
CA LYS A 245 24.77 1.08 -4.76
C LYS A 245 25.76 2.06 -4.12
N LYS A 246 27.02 2.02 -4.54
CA LYS A 246 28.04 2.99 -4.09
C LYS A 246 27.71 4.42 -4.52
N LYS A 247 27.28 4.63 -5.76
CA LYS A 247 26.86 5.96 -6.23
C LYS A 247 25.65 6.49 -5.46
N VAL A 248 24.69 5.63 -5.16
CA VAL A 248 23.51 6.00 -4.36
C VAL A 248 23.93 6.35 -2.93
N SER A 249 24.80 5.56 -2.29
CA SER A 249 25.29 5.89 -0.94
C SER A 249 26.09 7.20 -0.93
N GLU A 250 27.00 7.40 -1.88
CA GLU A 250 27.78 8.63 -2.02
C GLU A 250 26.88 9.86 -2.26
N ASN A 251 25.85 9.73 -3.09
CA ASN A 251 24.89 10.82 -3.31
C ASN A 251 24.06 11.09 -2.05
N SER A 252 23.61 10.05 -1.33
CA SER A 252 22.86 10.22 -0.08
C SER A 252 23.69 10.88 1.03
N GLU A 253 24.99 10.57 1.10
CA GLU A 253 25.91 11.20 2.03
C GLU A 253 26.15 12.68 1.66
N LYS A 254 26.35 12.98 0.37
CA LYS A 254 26.47 14.36 -0.12
C LYS A 254 25.20 15.16 0.18
N GLU A 255 24.02 14.61 -0.10
CA GLU A 255 22.75 15.25 0.22
C GLU A 255 22.58 15.49 1.72
N ASN A 256 22.98 14.54 2.57
CA ASN A 256 22.91 14.70 4.01
C ASN A 256 23.87 15.80 4.51
N ILE A 257 25.08 15.88 3.97
CA ILE A 257 26.04 16.94 4.29
C ILE A 257 25.51 18.31 3.83
N GLU A 258 24.99 18.42 2.61
CA GLU A 258 24.39 19.66 2.10
C GLU A 258 23.19 20.10 2.96
N ARG A 259 22.35 19.14 3.40
CA ARG A 259 21.22 19.42 4.30
C ARG A 259 21.71 19.94 5.65
N GLN A 260 22.74 19.31 6.24
CA GLN A 260 23.30 19.75 7.52
C GLN A 260 23.89 21.16 7.42
N GLN A 261 24.71 21.43 6.40
CA GLN A 261 25.29 22.76 6.15
C GLN A 261 24.20 23.82 5.97
N ALA A 262 23.15 23.51 5.21
CA ALA A 262 22.10 24.48 4.94
C ALA A 262 21.21 24.74 6.18
N VAL A 263 21.01 23.75 7.07
CA VAL A 263 20.37 23.94 8.37
C VAL A 263 21.23 24.83 9.27
N GLU A 264 22.54 24.62 9.28
CA GLU A 264 23.48 25.39 10.10
C GLU A 264 23.57 26.85 9.64
N MET A 265 23.64 27.09 8.33
CA MET A 265 23.53 28.44 7.76
C MET A 265 22.21 29.13 8.13
N CYS A 266 21.10 28.40 8.16
CA CYS A 266 19.81 28.96 8.56
C CYS A 266 19.76 29.33 10.05
N LYS A 267 20.43 28.55 10.92
CA LYS A 267 20.56 28.88 12.34
C LYS A 267 21.40 30.15 12.55
N GLN A 268 22.53 30.27 11.86
CA GLN A 268 23.37 31.47 11.93
C GLN A 268 22.62 32.72 11.47
N ALA A 269 21.89 32.65 10.36
CA ALA A 269 21.07 33.77 9.88
C ALA A 269 19.94 34.15 10.85
N LEU A 270 19.39 33.20 11.60
CA LEU A 270 18.37 33.46 12.63
C LEU A 270 18.98 34.22 13.82
N GLN A 271 20.17 33.81 14.28
CA GLN A 271 20.89 34.49 15.36
C GLN A 271 21.24 35.93 14.97
N GLU A 272 21.72 36.14 13.74
CA GLU A 272 22.04 37.47 13.21
C GLU A 272 20.78 38.36 13.09
N GLU A 273 19.63 37.77 12.72
CA GLU A 273 18.34 38.47 12.68
C GLU A 273 17.90 38.91 14.09
N ASP A 274 18.03 38.04 15.10
CA ASP A 274 17.68 38.34 16.48
C ASP A 274 18.56 39.45 17.08
N GLU A 275 19.87 39.44 16.79
CA GLU A 275 20.80 40.50 17.20
C GLU A 275 20.45 41.86 16.59
N LEU A 276 20.10 41.88 15.29
CA LEU A 276 19.69 43.11 14.60
C LEU A 276 18.33 43.62 15.09
N LEU A 277 17.39 42.74 15.40
CA LEU A 277 16.09 43.11 16.00
C LEU A 277 16.28 43.74 17.38
N LEU A 278 17.17 43.17 18.20
CA LEU A 278 17.50 43.75 19.51
C LEU A 278 18.09 45.15 19.35
N LYS A 279 19.05 45.32 18.42
CA LYS A 279 19.67 46.61 18.12
C LYS A 279 18.68 47.63 17.54
N GLN A 280 17.73 47.19 16.73
CA GLN A 280 16.66 48.04 16.22
C GLN A 280 15.77 48.56 17.36
N LYS A 281 15.42 47.68 18.31
CA LYS A 281 14.59 48.03 19.47
C LYS A 281 15.28 49.02 20.40
N THR A 282 16.60 48.88 20.64
CA THR A 282 17.36 49.84 21.45
C THR A 282 17.41 51.22 20.77
N LEU A 283 17.70 51.27 19.47
CA LEU A 283 17.73 52.52 18.71
C LEU A 283 16.34 53.20 18.64
N GLN A 284 15.25 52.42 18.57
CA GLN A 284 13.88 52.97 18.66
C GLN A 284 13.58 53.57 20.03
N SER A 285 14.05 52.95 21.12
CA SER A 285 13.92 53.52 22.47
C SER A 285 14.70 54.84 22.59
N GLU A 286 15.94 54.87 22.10
CA GLU A 286 16.77 56.09 22.10
C GLU A 286 16.16 57.22 21.25
N LEU A 287 15.54 56.86 20.11
CA LEU A 287 14.81 57.81 19.28
C LEU A 287 13.59 58.35 20.04
N HIS A 288 12.84 57.49 20.72
CA HIS A 288 11.67 57.89 21.52
C HIS A 288 12.06 58.86 22.63
N GLU A 289 13.12 58.55 23.38
CA GLU A 289 13.68 59.45 24.39
C GLU A 289 14.09 60.81 23.80
N ALA A 290 14.81 60.81 22.67
CA ALA A 290 15.21 62.04 22.00
C ALA A 290 13.99 62.87 21.55
N THR A 291 12.95 62.22 21.02
CA THR A 291 11.70 62.91 20.64
C THR A 291 10.93 63.46 21.83
N SER A 292 10.93 62.76 22.97
CA SER A 292 10.31 63.25 24.21
C SER A 292 11.03 64.49 24.72
N ILE A 293 12.37 64.49 24.71
CA ILE A 293 13.18 65.66 25.09
C ILE A 293 12.89 66.85 24.18
N ILE A 294 12.78 66.64 22.86
CA ILE A 294 12.42 67.69 21.90
C ILE A 294 11.01 68.22 22.15
N ALA A 295 10.04 67.35 22.46
CA ALA A 295 8.66 67.73 22.74
C ALA A 295 8.56 68.57 24.03
N ASP A 296 9.22 68.13 25.10
CA ASP A 296 9.28 68.85 26.38
C ASP A 296 9.98 70.21 26.22
N ALA A 297 11.12 70.25 25.52
CA ALA A 297 11.84 71.48 25.24
C ALA A 297 11.00 72.45 24.37
N SER A 298 10.22 71.91 23.43
CA SER A 298 9.32 72.69 22.58
C SER A 298 8.12 73.27 23.36
N ALA A 299 7.56 72.51 24.32
CA ALA A 299 6.52 73.00 25.22
C ALA A 299 7.05 74.12 26.14
N ARG A 300 8.26 73.96 26.69
CA ARG A 300 8.94 74.99 27.50
C ARG A 300 9.23 76.25 26.68
N LEU A 301 9.69 76.10 25.43
CA LEU A 301 9.90 77.22 24.51
C LEU A 301 8.61 78.01 24.27
N GLN A 302 7.49 77.32 24.01
CA GLN A 302 6.20 77.99 23.80
C GLN A 302 5.72 78.78 25.03
N LEU A 303 5.96 78.26 26.24
CA LEU A 303 5.64 78.97 27.49
C LEU A 303 6.57 80.17 27.72
N ALA A 304 7.87 80.00 27.50
CA ALA A 304 8.87 81.06 27.65
C ALA A 304 8.64 82.22 26.67
N ILE A 305 8.20 81.92 25.43
CA ILE A 305 7.78 82.93 24.44
C ILE A 305 6.57 83.73 24.96
N LYS A 306 5.59 83.08 25.59
CA LYS A 306 4.42 83.77 26.17
C LYS A 306 4.79 84.64 27.39
N GLN A 307 5.79 84.22 28.17
CA GLN A 307 6.25 84.90 29.38
C GLN A 307 7.37 85.94 29.14
N LYS A 308 7.89 86.05 27.90
CA LYS A 308 9.03 86.91 27.51
C LYS A 308 10.33 86.63 28.28
N ASP A 309 10.56 85.38 28.70
CA ASP A 309 11.81 84.97 29.33
C ASP A 309 12.85 84.58 28.26
N ASN A 310 13.74 85.53 27.94
CA ASN A 310 14.79 85.34 26.92
C ASN A 310 15.81 84.25 27.29
N LEU A 311 15.99 83.95 28.58
CA LEU A 311 17.02 83.00 29.05
C LEU A 311 16.52 81.56 28.87
N GLU A 312 15.24 81.31 29.18
CA GLU A 312 14.59 80.02 28.92
C GLU A 312 14.30 79.77 27.43
N ILE A 313 14.09 80.81 26.63
CA ILE A 313 14.04 80.70 25.16
C ILE A 313 15.36 80.13 24.63
N HIS A 314 16.49 80.72 25.02
CA HIS A 314 17.81 80.27 24.54
C HIS A 314 18.14 78.83 24.97
N ARG A 315 17.85 78.48 26.23
CA ARG A 315 18.05 77.11 26.75
C ARG A 315 17.20 76.07 26.00
N SER A 316 15.94 76.39 25.73
CA SER A 316 15.03 75.49 25.03
C SER A 316 15.44 75.31 23.56
N THR A 317 15.94 76.34 22.88
CA THR A 317 16.47 76.23 21.51
C THR A 317 17.70 75.33 21.44
N ILE A 318 18.66 75.46 22.37
CA ILE A 318 19.85 74.60 22.43
C ILE A 318 19.45 73.13 22.63
N LEU A 319 18.48 72.86 23.50
CA LEU A 319 17.96 71.50 23.75
C LEU A 319 17.27 70.90 22.51
N ILE A 320 16.54 71.71 21.74
CA ILE A 320 15.91 71.28 20.49
C ILE A 320 16.97 70.97 19.42
N ASP A 321 17.99 71.80 19.28
CA ASP A 321 19.07 71.55 18.30
C ASP A 321 19.92 70.32 18.68
N GLY A 322 20.25 70.16 19.96
CA GLY A 322 20.91 68.96 20.49
C GLY A 322 20.05 67.69 20.32
N GLY A 323 18.74 67.79 20.56
CA GLY A 323 17.80 66.70 20.32
C GLY A 323 17.69 66.34 18.83
N ASN A 324 17.60 67.34 17.95
CA ASN A 324 17.51 67.15 16.50
C ASN A 324 18.77 66.51 15.91
N THR A 325 19.95 66.91 16.37
CA THR A 325 21.22 66.30 15.95
C THR A 325 21.34 64.84 16.40
N LYS A 326 21.00 64.54 17.66
CA LYS A 326 20.96 63.17 18.17
C LYS A 326 19.91 62.31 17.44
N SER A 327 18.72 62.87 17.20
CA SER A 327 17.64 62.20 16.47
C SER A 327 18.07 61.85 15.03
N LYS A 328 18.70 62.77 14.30
CA LYS A 328 19.24 62.50 12.96
C LYS A 328 20.27 61.36 12.96
N ALA A 329 21.22 61.38 13.90
CA ALA A 329 22.24 60.34 14.01
C ALA A 329 21.64 58.95 14.32
N VAL A 330 20.69 58.87 15.26
CA VAL A 330 19.97 57.63 15.58
C VAL A 330 19.16 57.12 14.39
N ASN A 331 18.51 58.02 13.65
CA ASN A 331 17.68 57.66 12.50
C ASN A 331 18.52 57.12 11.32
N GLU A 332 19.72 57.68 11.08
CA GLU A 332 20.67 57.13 10.10
C GLU A 332 21.15 55.72 10.48
N GLN A 333 21.43 55.48 11.76
CA GLN A 333 21.80 54.14 12.24
C GLN A 333 20.64 53.16 12.13
N LEU A 334 19.42 53.60 12.45
CA LEU A 334 18.20 52.80 12.34
C LEU A 334 17.92 52.38 10.88
N SER A 335 18.13 53.30 9.93
CA SER A 335 18.02 53.00 8.49
C SER A 335 19.00 51.91 8.06
N LYS A 336 20.28 52.00 8.46
CA LYS A 336 21.30 50.98 8.14
C LYS A 336 20.98 49.62 8.75
N VAL A 337 20.53 49.58 10.02
CA VAL A 337 20.13 48.34 10.69
C VAL A 337 18.91 47.70 10.02
N THR A 338 17.93 48.52 9.62
CA THR A 338 16.71 48.04 8.96
C THR A 338 17.01 47.47 7.57
N GLU A 339 17.92 48.09 6.80
CA GLU A 339 18.36 47.55 5.51
C GLU A 339 19.07 46.20 5.64
N ASN A 340 19.98 46.06 6.60
CA ASN A 340 20.68 44.80 6.87
C ASN A 340 19.71 43.68 7.27
N LEU A 341 18.73 44.01 8.11
CA LEU A 341 17.68 43.08 8.55
C LEU A 341 16.84 42.57 7.38
N ILE A 342 16.43 43.46 6.46
CA ILE A 342 15.70 43.09 5.24
C ILE A 342 16.54 42.17 4.35
N GLN A 343 17.85 42.45 4.22
CA GLN A 343 18.74 41.60 3.41
C GLN A 343 18.86 40.19 3.99
N ILE A 344 19.03 40.06 5.31
CA ILE A 344 19.14 38.75 5.99
C ILE A 344 17.81 37.99 5.91
N GLN A 345 16.68 38.65 6.12
CA GLN A 345 15.36 38.03 5.97
C GLN A 345 15.10 37.53 4.54
N ARG A 346 15.53 38.27 3.53
CA ARG A 346 15.45 37.83 2.12
C ARG A 346 16.33 36.61 1.87
N LYS A 347 17.58 36.61 2.34
CA LYS A 347 18.49 35.46 2.23
C LYS A 347 17.91 34.22 2.90
N ARG A 348 17.35 34.36 4.11
CA ARG A 348 16.70 33.26 4.86
C ARG A 348 15.49 32.70 4.11
N LYS A 349 14.58 33.56 3.63
CA LYS A 349 13.40 33.12 2.85
C LYS A 349 13.79 32.38 1.57
N ASN A 350 14.82 32.87 0.86
CA ASN A 350 15.29 32.22 -0.37
C ASN A 350 15.90 30.84 -0.08
N ASN A 351 16.75 30.72 0.95
CA ASN A 351 17.34 29.44 1.33
C ASN A 351 16.28 28.43 1.80
N PHE A 352 15.29 28.89 2.57
CA PHE A 352 14.20 28.04 3.05
C PHE A 352 13.28 27.58 1.91
N GLY A 353 12.96 28.47 0.97
CA GLY A 353 12.17 28.14 -0.22
C GLY A 353 12.86 27.12 -1.13
N GLN A 354 14.16 27.26 -1.35
CA GLN A 354 14.96 26.29 -2.12
C GLN A 354 15.01 24.91 -1.46
N GLN A 355 15.10 24.85 -0.13
CA GLN A 355 15.05 23.58 0.61
C GLN A 355 13.69 22.90 0.51
N GLN A 356 12.59 23.64 0.62
CA GLN A 356 11.25 23.06 0.50
C GLN A 356 11.00 22.50 -0.91
N GLN A 357 11.43 23.20 -1.95
CA GLN A 357 11.33 22.71 -3.34
C GLN A 357 12.17 21.45 -3.57
N LYS A 358 13.40 21.40 -3.06
CA LYS A 358 14.22 20.18 -3.11
C LYS A 358 13.54 19.01 -2.39
N ARG A 359 12.96 19.25 -1.21
CA ARG A 359 12.26 18.22 -0.41
C ARG A 359 11.03 17.66 -1.13
N GLN A 360 10.23 18.51 -1.77
CA GLN A 360 9.09 18.08 -2.58
C GLN A 360 9.51 17.22 -3.77
N LYS A 361 10.63 17.55 -4.44
CA LYS A 361 11.20 16.74 -5.53
C LYS A 361 11.65 15.36 -5.06
N THR A 362 12.38 15.26 -3.95
CA THR A 362 12.78 13.95 -3.39
C THR A 362 11.57 13.08 -3.00
N LEU A 363 10.53 13.67 -2.38
CA LEU A 363 9.33 12.92 -2.02
C LEU A 363 8.55 12.42 -3.24
N THR A 364 8.53 13.19 -4.32
CA THR A 364 7.92 12.76 -5.59
C THR A 364 8.74 11.66 -6.26
N GLU A 365 10.06 11.77 -6.28
CA GLU A 365 10.95 10.73 -6.83
C GLU A 365 10.90 9.41 -6.03
N GLU A 366 10.88 9.48 -4.69
CA GLU A 366 10.70 8.29 -3.84
C GLU A 366 9.34 7.61 -4.05
N SER A 367 8.27 8.39 -4.25
CA SER A 367 6.93 7.85 -4.55
C SER A 367 6.81 7.18 -5.93
N ILE A 368 7.70 7.55 -6.86
CA ILE A 368 7.77 6.96 -8.21
C ILE A 368 8.60 5.66 -8.20
N ILE A 369 9.52 5.49 -7.25
CA ILE A 369 10.35 4.28 -7.13
C ILE A 369 9.63 3.18 -6.32
N LEU A 370 8.66 3.56 -5.48
CA LEU A 370 7.87 2.64 -4.63
C LEU A 370 6.56 2.13 -5.28
N ASN A 371 6.18 2.66 -6.44
CA ASN A 371 5.11 2.13 -7.30
C ASN A 371 5.72 1.43 -8.53
#